data_AF-A0A4U0VRK4-F1
#
_entry.id   AF-A0A4U0VRK4-F1
#
_cell.length_a   1.000
_cell.length_b   1.000
_cell.length_c   1.000
_cell.angle_alpha   90.00
_cell.angle_beta   90.00
_cell.angle_gamma   90.00
#
_symmetry.space_group_name_H-M   'P 1'
#
loop_
_entity.id
_entity.type
_entity.pdbx_description
1 polymer ?
#
loop_
_entity_poly.entity_id
_entity_poly.type
_entity_poly.pdbx_seq_one_letter_code
_entity_poly.pdbx_strand_id
1 'polypeptide(L)'
;MFKNFTPKEHVAGNAPMKSSAQRQIRAKVLEQIPFLSHPAAAPPPPLAASTPAQQPTEAAHDSDEEEEDNNAGKRKKGAGKDKRAGKAAAGKSGKGGGKKGGNKRGGGGDDQDEEPTSLPAQPPLGGEDQEDEALTVLDLIWPKKETLSLVKCRDHISIYTVHGEPIFFQHFDGPFYPTLKVLHRFPNMLPRVGVDRGAIKFVLAGANIMCPGMTSPTGYLPPSSANIPSGSPVAVHAYGKEHALAIGLLAMSTDEIRSLNKNIGVENVTFLGDDLWKVHSL
;
A
#
# COMPACT_ATOMS: atom_id res chain seq x y z
N MET A 1 -3.40 -0.63 -15.13
CA MET A 1 -2.91 0.72 -15.44
C MET A 1 -1.77 0.72 -16.46
N PHE A 2 -0.69 -0.04 -16.26
CA PHE A 2 0.52 0.02 -17.11
C PHE A 2 0.59 -1.03 -18.23
N LYS A 3 -0.56 -1.50 -18.73
CA LYS A 3 -0.59 -2.42 -19.85
C LYS A 3 -0.35 -1.64 -21.14
N ASN A 4 0.64 -2.04 -21.92
CA ASN A 4 1.17 -1.33 -23.09
C ASN A 4 1.91 -0.02 -22.75
N PHE A 5 2.40 0.13 -21.52
CA PHE A 5 3.17 1.31 -21.14
C PHE A 5 4.59 1.25 -21.72
N THR A 6 4.98 2.28 -22.47
CA THR A 6 6.34 2.42 -23.00
C THR A 6 6.89 3.79 -22.59
N PRO A 7 8.06 3.87 -21.92
CA PRO A 7 8.60 5.16 -21.50
C PRO A 7 8.74 6.18 -22.64
N LYS A 8 9.18 5.73 -23.81
CA LYS A 8 9.40 6.58 -25.00
C LYS A 8 8.13 7.26 -25.51
N GLU A 9 6.98 6.60 -25.41
CA GLU A 9 5.72 7.14 -25.94
C GLU A 9 4.90 7.80 -24.84
N HIS A 10 4.94 7.27 -23.62
CA HIS A 10 4.00 7.64 -22.56
C HIS A 10 4.55 8.67 -21.58
N VAL A 11 5.87 8.84 -21.46
CA VAL A 11 6.45 9.90 -20.63
C VAL A 11 6.33 11.24 -21.36
N ALA A 12 5.64 12.19 -20.73
CA ALA A 12 5.45 13.54 -21.24
C ALA A 12 6.49 14.53 -20.69
N GLY A 13 7.06 14.26 -19.51
CA GLY A 13 8.14 15.06 -18.95
C GLY A 13 8.70 14.46 -17.66
N ASN A 14 9.94 14.81 -17.36
CA ASN A 14 10.63 14.42 -16.12
C ASN A 14 11.25 15.70 -15.52
N ALA A 15 11.01 15.97 -14.25
CA ALA A 15 11.60 17.10 -13.56
C ALA A 15 11.94 16.77 -12.09
N PRO A 16 13.11 17.22 -11.59
CA PRO A 16 13.42 17.14 -10.17
C PRO A 16 12.45 18.00 -9.36
N MET A 17 12.02 17.50 -8.22
CA MET A 17 11.06 18.19 -7.37
C MET A 17 11.75 19.17 -6.41
N LYS A 18 11.13 20.32 -6.15
CA LYS A 18 11.58 21.27 -5.13
C LYS A 18 11.48 20.65 -3.74
N SER A 19 12.40 21.01 -2.83
CA SER A 19 12.48 20.45 -1.48
C SER A 19 11.17 20.61 -0.67
N SER A 20 10.44 21.71 -0.85
CA SER A 20 9.14 21.90 -0.18
C SER A 20 8.09 20.86 -0.63
N ALA A 21 8.01 20.59 -1.93
CA ALA A 21 7.09 19.59 -2.50
C ALA A 21 7.50 18.16 -2.11
N GLN A 22 8.80 17.88 -2.06
CA GLN A 22 9.33 16.62 -1.54
C GLN A 22 8.87 16.37 -0.09
N ARG A 23 9.02 17.36 0.79
CA ARG A 23 8.53 17.25 2.19
C ARG A 23 7.03 16.95 2.27
N GLN A 24 6.22 17.60 1.43
CA GLN A 24 4.78 17.37 1.38
C GLN A 24 4.43 15.95 0.91
N ILE A 25 5.09 15.45 -0.14
CA ILE A 25 4.87 14.08 -0.63
C ILE A 25 5.28 13.07 0.43
N ARG A 26 6.43 13.28 1.08
CA ARG A 26 6.92 12.42 2.15
C ARG A 26 5.89 12.31 3.29
N ALA A 27 5.32 13.43 3.72
CA ALA A 27 4.28 13.45 4.73
C ALA A 27 3.02 12.68 4.29
N LYS A 28 2.54 12.90 3.06
CA LYS A 28 1.37 12.19 2.51
C LYS A 28 1.57 10.69 2.41
N VAL A 29 2.76 10.27 1.95
CA VAL A 29 3.11 8.85 1.81
C VAL A 29 3.18 8.17 3.19
N LEU A 30 3.76 8.83 4.20
CA LEU A 30 3.80 8.32 5.58
C LEU A 30 2.42 8.25 6.23
N GLU A 31 1.56 9.25 5.98
CA GLU A 31 0.17 9.25 6.46
C GLU A 31 -0.63 8.09 5.85
N GLN A 32 -0.49 7.87 4.53
CA GLN A 32 -1.21 6.81 3.83
C GLN A 32 -0.67 5.41 4.12
N ILE A 33 0.65 5.28 4.31
CA ILE A 33 1.35 4.01 4.48
C ILE A 33 2.18 4.08 5.78
N PRO A 34 1.55 3.89 6.95
CA PRO A 34 2.22 4.01 8.25
C PRO A 34 3.42 3.08 8.41
N PHE A 35 3.44 1.93 7.72
CA PHE A 35 4.53 0.97 7.74
C PHE A 35 5.90 1.59 7.39
N LEU A 36 5.89 2.62 6.53
CA LEU A 36 7.10 3.31 6.09
C LEU A 36 7.82 4.10 7.20
N SER A 37 7.12 4.39 8.29
CA SER A 37 7.69 5.05 9.48
C SER A 37 8.39 4.09 10.45
N HIS A 38 8.22 2.77 10.30
CA HIS A 38 8.87 1.82 11.19
C HIS A 38 10.39 1.84 11.02
N PRO A 39 11.15 1.52 12.09
CA PRO A 39 12.58 1.32 12.00
C PRO A 39 12.90 0.24 10.96
N ALA A 40 13.83 0.53 10.05
CA ALA A 40 14.42 -0.46 9.18
C ALA A 40 15.25 -1.40 10.07
N ALA A 41 14.76 -2.63 10.30
CA ALA A 41 15.51 -3.62 11.05
C ALA A 41 16.94 -3.76 10.46
N ALA A 42 17.95 -3.35 11.22
CA ALA A 42 19.34 -3.67 10.92
C ALA A 42 19.53 -5.20 10.95
N PRO A 43 20.47 -5.77 10.17
CA PRO A 43 20.69 -7.22 10.15
C PRO A 43 20.95 -7.73 11.57
N PRO A 44 20.52 -8.96 11.91
CA PRO A 44 20.91 -9.55 13.18
C PRO A 44 22.45 -9.52 13.27
N PRO A 45 23.03 -9.19 14.45
CA PRO A 45 24.47 -9.26 14.62
C PRO A 45 24.96 -10.65 14.21
N PRO A 46 26.15 -10.79 13.59
CA PRO A 46 26.69 -12.11 13.32
C PRO A 46 26.75 -12.84 14.66
N LEU A 47 25.92 -13.88 14.80
CA LEU A 47 25.90 -14.75 15.96
C LEU A 47 27.35 -15.15 16.23
N ALA A 48 27.89 -14.64 17.33
CA ALA A 48 29.18 -15.06 17.82
C ALA A 48 29.15 -16.59 17.91
N ALA A 49 30.09 -17.22 17.22
CA ALA A 49 30.23 -18.66 17.11
C ALA A 49 30.12 -19.30 18.50
N SER A 50 29.00 -19.97 18.74
CA SER A 50 28.87 -20.92 19.84
C SER A 50 29.23 -22.30 19.30
N THR A 51 30.41 -22.73 19.72
CA THR A 51 30.92 -24.08 19.92
C THR A 51 30.05 -25.26 19.45
N PRO A 52 30.59 -26.23 18.70
CA PRO A 52 29.84 -27.38 18.21
C PRO A 52 29.47 -28.33 19.35
N ALA A 53 28.18 -28.46 19.63
CA ALA A 53 27.64 -29.53 20.46
C ALA A 53 27.44 -30.80 19.62
N GLN A 54 27.90 -31.91 20.18
CA GLN A 54 28.01 -33.24 19.59
C GLN A 54 26.67 -33.81 19.09
N GLN A 55 26.72 -34.50 17.96
CA GLN A 55 25.70 -35.45 17.51
C GLN A 55 25.65 -36.67 18.44
N PRO A 56 24.46 -37.21 18.72
CA PRO A 56 24.28 -38.64 18.92
C PRO A 56 23.66 -39.30 17.68
N THR A 57 24.18 -40.48 17.41
CA THR A 57 23.90 -41.40 16.32
C THR A 57 22.50 -42.03 16.34
N GLU A 58 21.98 -42.24 15.13
CA GLU A 58 21.10 -43.31 14.62
C GLU A 58 20.21 -44.14 15.58
N ALA A 59 18.91 -44.21 15.25
CA ALA A 59 18.17 -45.46 15.18
C ALA A 59 16.95 -45.33 14.25
N ALA A 60 16.87 -46.23 13.28
CA ALA A 60 15.75 -46.41 12.36
C ALA A 60 14.65 -47.31 12.97
N HIS A 61 13.39 -47.02 12.62
CA HIS A 61 12.21 -47.88 12.58
C HIS A 61 11.13 -47.04 11.88
N ASP A 62 10.73 -47.26 10.62
CA ASP A 62 10.05 -48.41 10.00
C ASP A 62 8.76 -48.84 10.71
N SER A 63 7.63 -48.34 10.20
CA SER A 63 6.42 -49.11 9.93
C SER A 63 5.39 -48.25 9.18
N ASP A 64 5.09 -48.68 7.96
CA ASP A 64 3.90 -48.37 7.18
C ASP A 64 2.60 -48.53 7.98
N GLU A 65 1.59 -47.72 7.66
CA GLU A 65 0.19 -48.17 7.58
C GLU A 65 -0.63 -47.15 6.76
N GLU A 66 -1.11 -47.63 5.61
CA GLU A 66 -2.13 -47.01 4.76
C GLU A 66 -3.52 -47.22 5.40
N GLU A 67 -4.38 -46.21 5.38
CA GLU A 67 -5.82 -46.42 5.24
C GLU A 67 -6.41 -45.34 4.32
N GLU A 68 -6.75 -45.77 3.10
CA GLU A 68 -7.78 -45.15 2.28
C GLU A 68 -9.15 -45.45 2.92
N ASP A 69 -10.04 -44.46 2.98
CA ASP A 69 -11.45 -44.78 2.76
C ASP A 69 -12.18 -43.69 1.96
N ASN A 70 -12.84 -44.16 0.92
CA ASN A 70 -13.60 -43.39 -0.06
C ASN A 70 -15.05 -43.31 0.38
N ASN A 71 -15.70 -42.14 0.26
CA ASN A 71 -17.13 -42.16 -0.06
C ASN A 71 -17.60 -40.96 -0.89
N ALA A 72 -18.11 -41.30 -2.07
CA ALA A 72 -18.85 -40.44 -2.99
C ALA A 72 -20.36 -40.66 -2.82
N GLY A 73 -21.17 -39.59 -2.70
CA GLY A 73 -22.62 -39.78 -2.50
C GLY A 73 -23.55 -38.57 -2.64
N LYS A 74 -23.73 -38.09 -3.88
CA LYS A 74 -25.03 -37.71 -4.50
C LYS A 74 -26.02 -36.70 -3.82
N ARG A 75 -26.11 -35.53 -4.45
CA ARG A 75 -27.32 -34.78 -4.93
C ARG A 75 -28.59 -34.68 -4.04
N LYS A 76 -29.08 -33.43 -3.86
CA LYS A 76 -30.48 -33.08 -4.22
C LYS A 76 -30.70 -31.58 -4.48
N LYS A 77 -31.47 -31.32 -5.56
CA LYS A 77 -32.11 -30.06 -5.95
C LYS A 77 -33.22 -29.66 -4.96
N GLY A 78 -33.46 -28.36 -4.82
CA GLY A 78 -34.72 -27.80 -4.32
C GLY A 78 -34.84 -26.33 -4.69
N ALA A 79 -35.80 -26.01 -5.54
CA ALA A 79 -36.16 -24.66 -5.98
C ALA A 79 -37.11 -23.98 -4.99
N GLY A 80 -37.09 -22.65 -4.93
CA GLY A 80 -38.06 -21.87 -4.14
C GLY A 80 -37.88 -20.37 -4.36
N LYS A 81 -38.67 -19.85 -5.31
CA LYS A 81 -38.84 -18.43 -5.68
C LYS A 81 -39.85 -17.84 -4.70
N ASP A 82 -39.68 -16.61 -4.23
CA ASP A 82 -40.80 -15.65 -4.17
C ASP A 82 -40.38 -14.21 -3.87
N LYS A 83 -41.11 -13.32 -4.56
CA LYS A 83 -41.01 -11.87 -4.57
C LYS A 83 -41.87 -11.29 -3.43
N ARG A 84 -41.47 -10.16 -2.83
CA ARG A 84 -42.38 -9.01 -2.72
C ARG A 84 -41.69 -7.70 -2.35
N ALA A 85 -42.22 -6.65 -2.98
CA ALA A 85 -41.88 -5.25 -2.87
C ALA A 85 -42.36 -4.60 -1.56
N GLY A 86 -41.74 -3.49 -1.19
CA GLY A 86 -42.22 -2.54 -0.18
C GLY A 86 -41.46 -1.23 -0.29
N LYS A 87 -42.19 -0.12 -0.34
CA LYS A 87 -41.82 1.18 -0.91
C LYS A 87 -41.67 2.24 0.20
N ALA A 88 -40.92 3.29 -0.12
CA ALA A 88 -41.05 4.68 0.34
C ALA A 88 -40.57 5.08 1.75
N ALA A 89 -39.48 5.86 1.76
CA ALA A 89 -39.18 6.89 2.76
C ALA A 89 -39.44 8.27 2.15
N ALA A 90 -40.17 9.14 2.84
CA ALA A 90 -40.26 10.56 2.56
C ALA A 90 -40.34 11.32 3.89
N GLY A 91 -39.21 11.84 4.36
CA GLY A 91 -39.09 12.72 5.51
C GLY A 91 -38.84 14.16 5.06
N LYS A 92 -39.77 15.05 5.44
CA LYS A 92 -39.73 16.52 5.32
C LYS A 92 -38.63 17.15 6.18
N SER A 93 -38.31 18.40 5.82
CA SER A 93 -37.81 19.56 6.62
C SER A 93 -36.48 20.07 6.06
N GLY A 94 -36.19 21.36 6.01
CA GLY A 94 -36.88 22.56 6.46
C GLY A 94 -36.12 23.77 5.91
N LYS A 95 -36.86 24.82 5.56
CA LYS A 95 -36.39 26.06 4.95
C LYS A 95 -36.27 27.13 6.04
N GLY A 96 -35.17 27.87 6.07
CA GLY A 96 -34.97 29.09 6.87
C GLY A 96 -33.50 29.49 6.76
N GLY A 97 -33.09 30.68 6.32
CA GLY A 97 -33.68 32.00 6.45
C GLY A 97 -32.88 32.76 7.52
N GLY A 98 -32.03 33.72 7.14
CA GLY A 98 -31.28 34.50 8.13
C GLY A 98 -30.26 35.47 7.54
N LYS A 99 -30.44 36.75 7.85
CA LYS A 99 -29.80 37.94 7.26
C LYS A 99 -28.47 38.36 7.94
N LYS A 100 -27.67 39.08 7.15
CA LYS A 100 -26.89 40.31 7.44
C LYS A 100 -26.41 40.60 8.87
N GLY A 101 -25.15 41.02 8.94
CA GLY A 101 -24.81 42.37 9.42
C GLY A 101 -23.65 42.42 10.41
N GLY A 102 -22.81 43.46 10.28
CA GLY A 102 -22.08 44.00 11.43
C GLY A 102 -20.58 44.24 11.24
N ASN A 103 -20.26 45.37 10.61
CA ASN A 103 -18.95 46.04 10.63
C ASN A 103 -18.59 46.52 12.05
N LYS A 104 -17.32 46.41 12.48
CA LYS A 104 -16.70 47.45 13.33
C LYS A 104 -15.18 47.39 13.37
N ARG A 105 -14.62 48.57 13.11
CA ARG A 105 -13.23 49.00 13.26
C ARG A 105 -12.90 49.27 14.74
N GLY A 106 -11.62 49.16 15.08
CA GLY A 106 -10.99 49.72 16.28
C GLY A 106 -9.49 49.44 16.20
N GLY A 107 -8.64 50.47 16.24
CA GLY A 107 -7.21 50.37 15.95
C GLY A 107 -6.29 50.90 17.04
N GLY A 108 -5.05 51.20 16.63
CA GLY A 108 -4.11 52.15 17.24
C GLY A 108 -3.11 51.57 18.27
N GLY A 109 -1.82 51.86 18.07
CA GLY A 109 -0.87 52.11 19.17
C GLY A 109 0.50 51.42 19.13
N ASP A 110 1.40 51.92 18.28
CA ASP A 110 2.82 52.32 18.44
C ASP A 110 3.82 51.59 19.40
N ASP A 111 4.93 51.18 18.77
CA ASP A 111 6.37 51.37 19.07
C ASP A 111 6.93 51.44 20.51
N GLN A 112 7.90 50.55 20.81
CA GLN A 112 9.32 50.96 20.91
C GLN A 112 10.29 49.78 21.09
N ASP A 113 11.42 49.93 20.42
CA ASP A 113 12.66 49.14 20.44
C ASP A 113 13.31 49.05 21.84
N GLU A 114 14.26 48.11 21.99
CA GLU A 114 15.60 48.27 22.62
C GLU A 114 16.29 46.88 22.75
N GLU A 115 17.37 46.69 21.99
CA GLU A 115 18.46 45.70 22.18
C GLU A 115 19.77 46.51 22.42
N PRO A 116 20.95 45.96 22.80
CA PRO A 116 21.32 44.59 23.19
C PRO A 116 22.18 44.55 24.47
N THR A 117 22.60 43.37 24.95
CA THR A 117 23.79 43.28 25.82
C THR A 117 24.62 42.03 25.51
N SER A 118 25.86 42.29 25.07
CA SER A 118 26.93 41.35 24.74
C SER A 118 27.66 40.81 25.98
N LEU A 119 28.20 39.59 25.91
CA LEU A 119 29.55 39.14 26.38
C LEU A 119 29.71 37.59 26.17
N PRO A 120 30.94 37.01 26.15
CA PRO A 120 31.60 36.53 24.92
C PRO A 120 31.66 35.00 24.72
N ALA A 121 32.18 34.63 23.54
CA ALA A 121 32.31 33.31 22.95
C ALA A 121 33.01 32.22 23.80
N GLN A 122 32.45 31.01 23.73
CA GLN A 122 33.20 29.74 23.77
C GLN A 122 32.83 28.93 22.52
N PRO A 123 33.78 28.32 21.80
CA PRO A 123 33.44 27.47 20.66
C PRO A 123 33.06 26.08 21.19
N PRO A 124 31.86 25.54 20.92
CA PRO A 124 31.66 24.12 21.05
C PRO A 124 32.38 23.46 19.88
N LEU A 125 33.44 22.77 20.26
CA LEU A 125 34.12 21.71 19.55
C LEU A 125 33.20 20.99 18.55
N GLY A 126 33.72 20.78 17.34
CA GLY A 126 33.18 19.76 16.44
C GLY A 126 33.09 18.44 17.20
N GLY A 127 31.86 18.07 17.50
CA GLY A 127 31.43 16.72 17.83
C GLY A 127 30.31 16.42 16.85
N GLU A 128 30.50 15.39 16.06
CA GLU A 128 29.52 14.90 15.13
C GLU A 128 28.29 14.49 15.95
N ASP A 129 27.26 15.34 16.00
CA ASP A 129 25.90 14.92 16.32
C ASP A 129 25.38 14.07 15.14
N GLN A 130 26.05 12.94 14.90
CA GLN A 130 25.47 11.80 14.25
C GLN A 130 24.69 11.08 15.35
N GLU A 131 23.58 11.69 15.76
CA GLU A 131 22.49 10.93 16.35
C GLU A 131 22.23 9.79 15.36
N ASP A 132 22.45 8.56 15.81
CA ASP A 132 22.01 7.34 15.16
C ASP A 132 20.47 7.38 15.10
N GLU A 133 19.91 8.29 14.29
CA GLU A 133 18.51 8.28 13.91
C GLU A 133 18.28 6.95 13.22
N ALA A 134 17.66 6.02 13.94
CA ALA A 134 17.28 4.73 13.42
C ALA A 134 16.58 4.94 12.07
N LEU A 135 17.25 4.52 10.99
CA LEU A 135 16.75 4.72 9.63
C LEU A 135 15.36 4.13 9.52
N THR A 136 14.40 4.88 8.99
CA THR A 136 13.06 4.33 8.73
C THR A 136 13.08 3.48 7.46
N VAL A 137 12.06 2.63 7.28
CA VAL A 137 11.85 1.92 6.00
C VAL A 137 11.81 2.92 4.83
N LEU A 138 11.20 4.09 5.01
CA LEU A 138 11.19 5.13 3.99
C LEU A 138 12.59 5.67 3.69
N ASP A 139 13.46 5.83 4.68
CA ASP A 139 14.84 6.29 4.46
C ASP A 139 15.66 5.29 3.63
N LEU A 140 15.33 3.99 3.67
CA LEU A 140 15.95 2.99 2.81
C LEU A 140 15.47 3.04 1.35
N ILE A 141 14.25 3.54 1.11
CA ILE A 141 13.65 3.64 -0.23
C ILE A 141 13.95 5.00 -0.85
N TRP A 142 13.82 6.06 -0.04
CA TRP A 142 14.01 7.45 -0.40
C TRP A 142 14.75 8.18 0.73
N PRO A 143 16.09 8.20 0.69
CA PRO A 143 16.91 8.90 1.67
C PRO A 143 16.64 10.41 1.67
N LYS A 144 16.67 11.04 2.85
CA LYS A 144 16.39 12.49 3.01
C LYS A 144 17.28 13.42 2.16
N LYS A 145 18.50 12.98 1.82
CA LYS A 145 19.46 13.74 1.00
C LYS A 145 19.18 13.65 -0.50
N GLU A 146 18.41 12.65 -0.92
CA GLU A 146 18.20 12.36 -2.33
C GLU A 146 17.04 13.15 -2.93
N THR A 147 17.27 13.64 -4.14
CA THR A 147 16.26 14.42 -4.86
C THR A 147 15.25 13.48 -5.51
N LEU A 148 13.97 13.67 -5.17
CA LEU A 148 12.87 13.00 -5.85
C LEU A 148 12.59 13.66 -7.20
N SER A 149 12.46 12.85 -8.25
CA SER A 149 12.05 13.31 -9.59
C SER A 149 10.64 12.85 -9.91
N LEU A 150 9.82 13.77 -10.44
CA LEU A 150 8.47 13.50 -10.89
C LEU A 150 8.47 13.30 -12.40
N VAL A 151 8.17 12.06 -12.81
CA VAL A 151 7.93 11.67 -14.19
C VAL A 151 6.43 11.75 -14.46
N LYS A 152 6.02 12.74 -15.26
CA LYS A 152 4.64 12.89 -15.72
C LYS A 152 4.43 12.05 -16.96
N CYS A 153 3.44 11.18 -16.90
CA CYS A 153 3.04 10.33 -18.01
C CYS A 153 1.70 10.79 -18.59
N ARG A 154 1.34 10.25 -19.75
CA ARG A 154 -0.01 10.32 -20.31
C ARG A 154 -1.03 9.68 -19.35
N ASP A 155 -2.31 9.92 -19.59
CA ASP A 155 -3.42 9.42 -18.77
C ASP A 155 -3.35 9.81 -17.28
N HIS A 156 -2.74 10.97 -17.00
CA HIS A 156 -2.62 11.55 -15.65
C HIS A 156 -1.91 10.63 -14.63
N ILE A 157 -0.97 9.84 -15.10
CA ILE A 157 -0.10 9.03 -14.25
C ILE A 157 1.13 9.86 -13.85
N SER A 158 1.43 9.87 -12.56
CA SER A 158 2.61 10.48 -11.96
C SER A 158 3.48 9.40 -11.35
N ILE A 159 4.72 9.25 -11.82
CA ILE A 159 5.68 8.28 -11.30
C ILE A 159 6.79 9.05 -10.56
N TYR A 160 7.06 8.65 -9.32
CA TYR A 160 8.07 9.23 -8.47
C TYR A 160 9.32 8.35 -8.49
N THR A 161 10.46 8.94 -8.83
CA THR A 161 11.72 8.23 -9.04
C THR A 161 12.82 8.80 -8.16
N VAL A 162 13.72 7.93 -7.70
CA VAL A 162 14.98 8.30 -7.03
C VAL A 162 16.09 7.66 -7.84
N HIS A 163 17.08 8.44 -8.28
CA HIS A 163 18.14 7.97 -9.20
C HIS A 163 17.62 7.30 -10.49
N GLY A 164 16.45 7.72 -10.96
CA GLY A 164 15.77 7.12 -12.12
C GLY A 164 14.95 5.87 -11.79
N GLU A 165 15.12 5.26 -10.62
CA GLU A 165 14.36 4.07 -10.22
C GLU A 165 12.94 4.44 -9.75
N PRO A 166 11.88 3.86 -10.33
CA PRO A 166 10.50 4.07 -9.89
C PRO A 166 10.20 3.48 -8.50
N ILE A 167 9.84 4.34 -7.54
CA ILE A 167 9.53 3.93 -6.17
C ILE A 167 8.03 3.95 -5.86
N PHE A 168 7.33 5.00 -6.29
CA PHE A 168 5.90 5.17 -6.10
C PHE A 168 5.28 5.70 -7.40
N PHE A 169 3.98 5.49 -7.56
CA PHE A 169 3.20 6.13 -8.61
C PHE A 169 1.82 6.50 -8.11
N GLN A 170 1.15 7.38 -8.83
CA GLN A 170 -0.17 7.89 -8.52
C GLN A 170 -0.92 8.09 -9.84
N HIS A 171 -2.24 7.95 -9.79
CA HIS A 171 -3.13 8.20 -10.93
C HIS A 171 -4.13 9.27 -10.51
N PHE A 172 -4.16 10.38 -11.27
CA PHE A 172 -4.83 11.62 -10.86
C PHE A 172 -4.45 12.01 -9.41
N ASP A 173 -5.43 12.38 -8.59
CA ASP A 173 -5.30 12.68 -7.16
C ASP A 173 -5.65 11.45 -6.29
N GLY A 174 -5.53 10.24 -6.84
CA GLY A 174 -5.76 8.99 -6.12
C GLY A 174 -4.68 8.68 -5.07
N PRO A 175 -4.74 7.51 -4.42
CA PRO A 175 -3.71 7.12 -3.46
C PRO A 175 -2.36 6.87 -4.14
N PHE A 176 -1.27 6.98 -3.35
CA PHE A 176 0.05 6.55 -3.76
C PHE A 176 0.13 5.02 -3.76
N TYR A 177 0.71 4.46 -4.80
CA TYR A 177 0.99 3.04 -4.91
C TYR A 177 2.50 2.83 -4.91
N PRO A 178 3.06 1.93 -4.08
CA PRO A 178 4.43 1.48 -4.29
C PRO A 178 4.52 0.71 -5.59
N THR A 179 5.72 0.67 -6.20
CA THR A 179 5.95 -0.29 -7.28
C THR A 179 5.98 -1.71 -6.72
N LEU A 180 5.67 -2.71 -7.56
CA LEU A 180 5.76 -4.11 -7.14
C LEU A 180 7.17 -4.49 -6.64
N LYS A 181 8.23 -3.87 -7.18
CA LYS A 181 9.61 -4.08 -6.73
C LYS A 181 9.81 -3.63 -5.29
N VAL A 182 9.34 -2.42 -4.95
CA VAL A 182 9.37 -1.88 -3.58
C VAL A 182 8.53 -2.75 -2.65
N LEU A 183 7.33 -3.15 -3.08
CA LEU A 183 6.45 -4.02 -2.29
C LEU A 183 7.06 -5.41 -2.05
N HIS A 184 7.79 -5.98 -3.01
CA HIS A 184 8.50 -7.26 -2.83
C HIS A 184 9.62 -7.16 -1.80
N ARG A 185 10.32 -6.02 -1.76
CA ARG A 185 11.34 -5.76 -0.72
C ARG A 185 10.73 -5.55 0.66
N PHE A 186 9.53 -4.97 0.73
CA PHE A 186 8.82 -4.68 1.97
C PHE A 186 7.35 -5.15 1.92
N PRO A 187 7.07 -6.47 2.06
CA PRO A 187 5.75 -7.06 1.83
C PRO A 187 4.64 -6.55 2.76
N ASN A 188 5.00 -6.11 3.96
CA ASN A 188 4.07 -5.64 4.98
C ASN A 188 3.64 -4.17 4.77
N MET A 189 4.08 -3.53 3.68
CA MET A 189 3.73 -2.15 3.36
C MET A 189 2.25 -1.96 3.03
N LEU A 190 1.60 -2.96 2.43
CA LEU A 190 0.18 -2.91 2.07
C LEU A 190 -0.58 -4.10 2.69
N PRO A 191 -1.86 -3.92 3.05
CA PRO A 191 -2.70 -5.03 3.49
C PRO A 191 -2.80 -6.13 2.42
N ARG A 192 -2.75 -7.38 2.88
CA ARG A 192 -2.77 -8.56 2.00
C ARG A 192 -4.18 -9.05 1.72
N VAL A 193 -4.45 -9.31 0.44
CA VAL A 193 -5.57 -10.15 -0.03
C VAL A 193 -5.02 -11.28 -0.89
N GLY A 194 -5.72 -12.41 -0.95
CA GLY A 194 -5.28 -13.59 -1.70
C GLY A 194 -6.30 -14.03 -2.74
N VAL A 195 -5.79 -14.37 -3.92
CA VAL A 195 -6.60 -14.92 -5.01
C VAL A 195 -6.36 -16.42 -5.15
N ASP A 196 -7.40 -17.09 -5.60
CA ASP A 196 -7.39 -18.51 -5.91
C ASP A 196 -6.48 -18.86 -7.09
N ARG A 197 -6.18 -20.15 -7.24
CA ARG A 197 -5.31 -20.66 -8.31
C ARG A 197 -5.85 -20.34 -9.72
N GLY A 198 -7.17 -20.29 -9.90
CA GLY A 198 -7.81 -20.07 -11.21
C GLY A 198 -7.71 -18.62 -11.68
N ALA A 199 -7.69 -17.68 -10.74
CA ALA A 199 -7.62 -16.25 -10.98
C ALA A 199 -6.22 -15.78 -11.39
N ILE A 200 -5.15 -16.46 -10.95
CA ILE A 200 -3.74 -16.03 -11.13
C ILE A 200 -3.46 -15.61 -12.58
N LYS A 201 -3.79 -16.46 -13.55
CA LYS A 201 -3.52 -16.18 -14.98
C LYS A 201 -4.22 -14.92 -15.49
N PHE A 202 -5.41 -14.61 -14.96
CA PHE A 202 -6.20 -13.47 -15.39
C PHE A 202 -5.70 -12.18 -14.76
N VAL A 203 -5.30 -12.23 -13.49
CA VAL A 203 -4.70 -11.07 -12.81
C VAL A 203 -3.38 -10.68 -13.47
N LEU A 204 -2.54 -11.66 -13.83
CA LEU A 204 -1.31 -11.45 -14.60
C LEU A 204 -1.55 -11.00 -16.05
N ALA A 205 -2.80 -11.05 -16.55
CA ALA A 205 -3.18 -10.48 -17.83
C ALA A 205 -3.77 -9.05 -17.70
N GLY A 206 -3.84 -8.52 -16.48
CA GLY A 206 -4.38 -7.20 -16.14
C GLY A 206 -5.88 -7.18 -15.85
N ALA A 207 -6.52 -8.33 -15.64
CA ALA A 207 -7.94 -8.36 -15.29
C ALA A 207 -8.18 -7.93 -13.84
N ASN A 208 -9.36 -7.36 -13.59
CA ASN A 208 -9.85 -7.08 -12.24
C ASN A 208 -10.13 -8.38 -11.47
N ILE A 209 -10.06 -8.31 -10.15
CA ILE A 209 -10.28 -9.46 -9.28
C ILE A 209 -11.75 -9.49 -8.85
N MET A 210 -12.42 -10.58 -9.20
CA MET A 210 -13.82 -10.81 -8.84
C MET A 210 -13.90 -11.37 -7.41
N CYS A 211 -14.96 -11.04 -6.68
CA CYS A 211 -15.16 -11.51 -5.29
C CYS A 211 -15.02 -13.04 -5.11
N PRO A 212 -15.57 -13.90 -6.00
CA PRO A 212 -15.38 -15.36 -5.92
C PRO A 212 -13.93 -15.82 -5.91
N GLY A 213 -13.03 -15.07 -6.55
CA GLY A 213 -11.61 -15.39 -6.58
C GLY A 213 -10.91 -15.23 -5.22
N MET A 214 -11.50 -14.47 -4.30
CA MET A 214 -10.92 -14.21 -2.96
C MET A 214 -11.67 -14.94 -1.84
N THR A 215 -12.90 -15.40 -2.09
CA THR A 215 -13.74 -16.13 -1.13
C THR A 215 -13.72 -17.65 -1.31
N SER A 216 -12.99 -18.15 -2.32
CA SER A 216 -12.80 -19.58 -2.53
C SER A 216 -11.97 -20.22 -1.39
N PRO A 217 -11.93 -21.56 -1.28
CA PRO A 217 -11.11 -22.26 -0.27
C PRO A 217 -9.61 -21.94 -0.33
N THR A 218 -9.13 -21.46 -1.48
CA THR A 218 -7.73 -21.07 -1.70
C THR A 218 -7.53 -19.56 -1.81
N GLY A 219 -8.63 -18.80 -1.75
CA GLY A 219 -8.59 -17.35 -1.62
C GLY A 219 -8.27 -16.94 -0.17
N TYR A 220 -7.94 -15.67 0.01
CA TYR A 220 -7.72 -15.12 1.35
C TYR A 220 -8.28 -13.71 1.44
N LEU A 221 -9.03 -13.48 2.50
CA LEU A 221 -9.45 -12.15 2.93
C LEU A 221 -9.16 -12.04 4.43
N PRO A 222 -8.66 -10.88 4.90
CA PRO A 222 -8.50 -10.61 6.32
C PRO A 222 -9.79 -10.90 7.11
N PRO A 223 -9.67 -11.33 8.37
CA PRO A 223 -10.83 -11.52 9.23
C PRO A 223 -11.59 -10.20 9.42
N SER A 224 -12.88 -10.26 9.76
CA SER A 224 -13.70 -9.05 9.94
C SER A 224 -13.22 -8.11 11.05
N SER A 225 -12.41 -8.60 12.00
CA SER A 225 -11.72 -7.75 12.98
C SER A 225 -10.67 -6.82 12.36
N ALA A 226 -10.18 -7.16 11.17
CA ALA A 226 -9.23 -6.39 10.36
C ALA A 226 -9.86 -6.03 9.00
N ASN A 227 -11.14 -5.63 9.01
CA ASN A 227 -11.86 -5.23 7.80
C ASN A 227 -11.17 -4.03 7.13
N ILE A 228 -10.93 -4.14 5.83
CA ILE A 228 -10.33 -3.08 5.02
C ILE A 228 -11.46 -2.36 4.26
N PRO A 229 -11.57 -1.02 4.36
CA PRO A 229 -12.61 -0.27 3.68
C PRO A 229 -12.37 -0.19 2.17
N SER A 230 -13.45 0.05 1.43
CA SER A 230 -13.38 0.39 0.00
C SER A 230 -12.48 1.60 -0.26
N GLY A 231 -11.81 1.63 -1.41
CA GLY A 231 -10.85 2.67 -1.78
C GLY A 231 -9.46 2.51 -1.16
N SER A 232 -9.20 1.40 -0.45
CA SER A 232 -7.86 1.13 0.12
C SER A 232 -6.97 0.34 -0.86
N PRO A 233 -5.71 0.75 -1.07
CA PRO A 233 -4.73 -0.05 -1.81
C PRO A 233 -4.40 -1.35 -1.09
N VAL A 234 -4.31 -2.45 -1.82
CA VAL A 234 -4.02 -3.79 -1.28
C VAL A 234 -2.99 -4.55 -2.14
N ALA A 235 -2.20 -5.39 -1.47
CA ALA A 235 -1.28 -6.33 -2.10
C ALA A 235 -1.99 -7.66 -2.40
N VAL A 236 -2.09 -8.00 -3.68
CA VAL A 236 -2.77 -9.22 -4.15
C VAL A 236 -1.76 -10.36 -4.26
N HIS A 237 -1.96 -11.40 -3.46
CA HIS A 237 -1.10 -12.58 -3.41
C HIS A 237 -1.75 -13.80 -4.07
N ALA A 238 -0.93 -14.64 -4.68
CA ALA A 238 -1.38 -15.91 -5.23
C ALA A 238 -1.37 -16.98 -4.13
N TYR A 239 -2.29 -17.93 -4.22
CA TYR A 239 -2.22 -19.13 -3.41
C TYR A 239 -0.86 -19.83 -3.55
N GLY A 240 -0.20 -20.09 -2.42
CA GLY A 240 1.09 -20.78 -2.36
C GLY A 240 2.28 -19.96 -2.88
N LYS A 241 2.15 -18.63 -2.99
CA LYS A 241 3.25 -17.72 -3.37
C LYS A 241 3.48 -16.68 -2.28
N GLU A 242 4.75 -16.41 -2.02
CA GLU A 242 5.19 -15.44 -1.00
C GLU A 242 5.04 -14.00 -1.49
N HIS A 243 5.38 -13.75 -2.76
CA HIS A 243 5.38 -12.41 -3.34
C HIS A 243 3.99 -12.03 -3.88
N ALA A 244 3.64 -10.75 -3.75
CA ALA A 244 2.46 -10.18 -4.38
C ALA A 244 2.56 -10.26 -5.91
N LEU A 245 1.50 -10.70 -6.59
CA LEU A 245 1.46 -10.71 -8.05
C LEU A 245 0.87 -9.43 -8.64
N ALA A 246 0.18 -8.63 -7.83
CA ALA A 246 -0.44 -7.39 -8.25
C ALA A 246 -0.68 -6.46 -7.06
N ILE A 247 -0.87 -5.18 -7.37
CA ILE A 247 -1.42 -4.18 -6.46
C ILE A 247 -2.76 -3.75 -7.03
N GLY A 248 -3.75 -3.64 -6.16
CA GLY A 248 -5.09 -3.24 -6.55
C GLY A 248 -5.72 -2.25 -5.58
N LEU A 249 -6.85 -1.70 -5.99
CA LEU A 249 -7.69 -0.83 -5.18
C LEU A 249 -8.98 -1.57 -4.85
N LEU A 250 -9.35 -1.65 -3.57
CA LEU A 250 -10.61 -2.27 -3.17
C LEU A 250 -11.81 -1.48 -3.74
N ALA A 251 -12.67 -2.15 -4.50
CA ALA A 251 -13.92 -1.56 -5.01
C ALA A 251 -15.05 -1.60 -3.96
N MET A 252 -14.96 -2.53 -3.01
CA MET A 252 -15.85 -2.69 -1.86
C MET A 252 -15.05 -3.19 -0.66
N SER A 253 -15.60 -3.11 0.54
CA SER A 253 -14.88 -3.55 1.75
C SER A 253 -14.68 -5.07 1.80
N THR A 254 -13.70 -5.55 2.58
CA THR A 254 -13.42 -7.00 2.66
C THR A 254 -14.60 -7.81 3.23
N ASP A 255 -15.40 -7.21 4.12
CA ASP A 255 -16.63 -7.84 4.63
C ASP A 255 -17.75 -7.89 3.57
N GLU A 256 -17.88 -6.86 2.73
CA GLU A 256 -18.79 -6.88 1.59
C GLU A 256 -18.38 -7.91 0.54
N ILE A 257 -17.08 -8.05 0.25
CA ILE A 257 -16.56 -9.09 -0.64
C ILE A 257 -16.98 -10.47 -0.13
N ARG A 258 -16.79 -10.72 1.17
CA ARG A 258 -17.09 -11.99 1.83
C ARG A 258 -18.59 -12.32 1.79
N SER A 259 -19.44 -11.33 2.00
CA SER A 259 -20.90 -11.50 2.10
C SER A 259 -21.60 -11.53 0.74
N LEU A 260 -21.23 -10.63 -0.19
CA LEU A 260 -21.87 -10.52 -1.51
C LEU A 260 -21.40 -11.61 -2.48
N ASN A 261 -20.10 -11.94 -2.43
CA ASN A 261 -19.47 -12.94 -3.28
C ASN A 261 -19.77 -12.78 -4.79
N LYS A 262 -19.93 -11.54 -5.26
CA LYS A 262 -20.24 -11.20 -6.65
C LYS A 262 -19.64 -9.83 -7.00
N ASN A 263 -19.45 -9.58 -8.29
CA ASN A 263 -18.86 -8.36 -8.86
C ASN A 263 -17.34 -8.25 -8.62
N ILE A 264 -16.78 -7.11 -9.01
CA ILE A 264 -15.38 -6.78 -8.83
C ILE A 264 -15.17 -6.43 -7.36
N GLY A 265 -14.27 -7.15 -6.69
CA GLY A 265 -13.86 -6.83 -5.32
C GLY A 265 -12.63 -5.93 -5.29
N VAL A 266 -11.69 -6.13 -6.23
CA VAL A 266 -10.46 -5.34 -6.34
C VAL A 266 -10.22 -4.96 -7.80
N GLU A 267 -10.02 -3.67 -8.06
CA GLU A 267 -9.57 -3.14 -9.34
C GLU A 267 -8.07 -3.31 -9.48
N ASN A 268 -7.62 -3.86 -10.61
CA ASN A 268 -6.20 -4.14 -10.82
C ASN A 268 -5.46 -2.88 -11.30
N VAL A 269 -4.48 -2.45 -10.52
CA VAL A 269 -3.69 -1.24 -10.80
C VAL A 269 -2.42 -1.62 -11.56
N THR A 270 -1.58 -2.46 -10.98
CA THR A 270 -0.33 -2.97 -11.57
C THR A 270 -0.18 -4.44 -11.25
N PHE A 271 0.45 -5.20 -12.13
CA PHE A 271 0.64 -6.64 -11.98
C PHE A 271 2.03 -7.06 -12.46
N LEU A 272 2.47 -8.21 -11.95
CA LEU A 272 3.77 -8.77 -12.27
C LEU A 272 3.86 -9.06 -13.77
N GLY A 273 4.88 -8.51 -14.43
CA GLY A 273 5.06 -8.65 -15.87
C GLY A 273 4.31 -7.61 -16.72
N ASP A 274 3.64 -6.64 -16.10
CA ASP A 274 3.22 -5.43 -16.82
C ASP A 274 4.43 -4.61 -17.31
N ASP A 275 4.19 -3.55 -18.06
CA ASP A 275 5.31 -2.85 -18.69
C ASP A 275 6.04 -1.92 -17.73
N LEU A 276 5.41 -1.45 -16.64
CA LEU A 276 6.12 -0.74 -15.58
C LEU A 276 7.08 -1.68 -14.83
N TRP A 277 6.69 -2.94 -14.60
CA TRP A 277 7.56 -3.94 -13.98
C TRP A 277 8.90 -4.12 -14.72
N LYS A 278 8.85 -4.07 -16.06
CA LYS A 278 10.02 -4.22 -16.94
C LYS A 278 10.91 -2.97 -16.96
N VAL A 279 10.40 -1.82 -16.51
CA VAL A 279 11.17 -0.57 -16.45
C VAL A 279 12.09 -0.59 -15.23
N HIS A 280 13.39 -0.45 -15.48
CA HIS A 280 14.41 -0.33 -14.43
C HIS A 280 14.73 1.13 -14.10
N SER A 281 14.70 2.01 -15.10
CA SER A 281 14.96 3.44 -14.96
C SER A 281 14.09 4.25 -15.91
N LEU A 282 13.70 5.46 -15.51
CA LEU A 282 12.97 6.47 -16.28
C LEU A 282 13.73 7.79 -16.40
#